data_AF-A0A6J1S7R7-F1
#
_entry.id   AF-A0A6J1S7R7-F1
#
_cell.length_a   1.000
_cell.length_b   1.000
_cell.length_c   1.000
_cell.angle_alpha   90.00
_cell.angle_beta   90.00
_cell.angle_gamma   90.00
#
_symmetry.space_group_name_H-M   'P 1'
#
loop_
_entity.id
_entity.type
_entity.pdbx_description
1 polymer ?
#
loop_
_entity_poly.entity_id
_entity_poly.type
_entity_poly.pdbx_seq_one_letter_code
_entity_poly.pdbx_strand_id
1 'polypeptide(L)'
;MADPKTKKAPAAKGAAKGAVTKRNGLNANLSNGVYRFSRSRQYHKKALWKFMGKKTAKTVKPQKPRTVEKPIGGDKNGGKRVVLIKKRTSAYPTANRIRKHPTKKLFSEHRRYTRPTLTPGTVCILLAGVHKGKRVVLMKVLKSGLLLVNGPFKVNACPLRRVHQNFVIATSTTIDISGVKLPEKINDDYFRRQRVKRAKKEEGEIFAKKEEKYAPSEERKKDQAEVDKQLIEAIRKNPEKKTMFAYLKSMFGLRSSQYPHRIKF
;
A
#
# COMPACT_ATOMS: atom_id res chain seq x y z
N MET A 1 68.17 7.40 18.88
CA MET A 1 66.97 8.23 19.09
C MET A 1 65.77 7.42 18.65
N ALA A 2 64.79 7.28 19.54
CA ALA A 2 63.67 6.36 19.40
C ALA A 2 62.56 6.95 18.51
N ASP A 3 62.14 6.20 17.49
CA ASP A 3 60.99 6.52 16.66
C ASP A 3 59.67 6.34 17.44
N PRO A 4 58.77 7.35 17.46
CA PRO A 4 57.51 7.24 18.18
C PRO A 4 56.48 6.43 17.37
N LYS A 5 56.09 5.29 17.97
CA LYS A 5 54.96 4.44 17.57
C LYS A 5 53.68 5.27 17.28
N THR A 6 53.25 5.27 16.03
CA THR A 6 51.93 5.78 15.62
C THR A 6 50.82 4.84 16.11
N LYS A 7 50.04 5.29 17.11
CA LYS A 7 48.85 4.60 17.60
C LYS A 7 47.75 4.59 16.53
N LYS A 8 47.40 3.39 16.04
CA LYS A 8 46.22 3.13 15.19
C LYS A 8 44.94 3.37 16.00
N ALA A 9 44.11 4.33 15.58
CA ALA A 9 42.78 4.53 16.16
C ALA A 9 41.82 3.39 15.75
N PRO A 10 40.97 2.86 16.66
CA PRO A 10 40.07 1.76 16.35
C PRO A 10 38.89 2.20 15.47
N ALA A 11 38.62 1.40 14.43
CA ALA A 11 37.53 1.58 13.48
C ALA A 11 36.15 1.50 14.18
N ALA A 12 35.36 2.56 14.05
CA ALA A 12 33.98 2.58 14.53
C ALA A 12 33.12 1.61 13.70
N LYS A 13 32.65 0.54 14.35
CA LYS A 13 31.67 -0.41 13.79
C LYS A 13 30.41 0.34 13.37
N GLY A 14 30.03 0.21 12.10
CA GLY A 14 28.81 0.78 11.55
C GLY A 14 27.58 0.19 12.23
N ALA A 15 26.92 0.98 13.08
CA ALA A 15 25.64 0.62 13.66
C ALA A 15 24.59 0.49 12.53
N ALA A 16 24.01 -0.69 12.41
CA ALA A 16 22.85 -0.94 11.56
C ALA A 16 21.75 0.06 11.90
N LYS A 17 21.24 0.76 10.88
CA LYS A 17 20.09 1.67 11.02
C LYS A 17 18.85 0.85 11.35
N GLY A 18 18.64 0.60 12.64
CA GLY A 18 17.38 0.09 13.16
C GLY A 18 16.22 0.96 12.68
N ALA A 19 15.11 0.33 12.33
CA ALA A 19 13.90 1.01 11.90
C ALA A 19 13.55 2.13 12.89
N VAL A 20 13.53 3.38 12.40
CA VAL A 20 13.16 4.54 13.20
C VAL A 20 11.67 4.40 13.51
N THR A 21 11.36 3.82 14.67
CA THR A 21 10.05 3.97 15.29
C THR A 21 9.81 5.47 15.40
N LYS A 22 8.74 5.96 14.76
CA LYS A 22 8.31 7.35 14.90
C LYS A 22 8.07 7.59 16.39
N ARG A 23 9.04 8.18 17.08
CA ARG A 23 8.90 8.59 18.47
C ARG A 23 7.66 9.47 18.53
N ASN A 24 6.66 9.05 19.30
CA ASN A 24 5.56 9.94 19.67
C ASN A 24 6.20 11.23 20.17
N GLY A 25 5.87 12.36 19.54
CA GLY A 25 6.49 13.63 19.86
C GLY A 25 6.39 13.90 21.36
N LEU A 26 7.40 14.55 21.94
CA LEU A 26 7.44 14.95 23.36
C LEU A 26 6.23 15.79 23.83
N ASN A 27 5.39 16.20 22.88
CA ASN A 27 4.12 16.88 23.07
C ASN A 27 2.99 16.05 22.43
N ALA A 28 2.04 15.61 23.24
CA ALA A 28 0.84 14.93 22.75
C ALA A 28 -0.07 15.93 22.03
N ASN A 29 -0.62 15.53 20.89
CA ASN A 29 -1.65 16.28 20.18
C ASN A 29 -2.99 16.06 20.90
N LEU A 30 -3.66 17.15 21.31
CA LEU A 30 -4.95 17.08 21.99
C LEU A 30 -6.09 16.94 20.98
N SER A 31 -6.07 17.76 19.92
CA SER A 31 -6.92 17.67 18.72
C SER A 31 -6.59 18.84 17.78
N ASN A 32 -6.91 18.72 16.48
CA ASN A 32 -6.88 19.83 15.50
C ASN A 32 -5.55 20.64 15.42
N GLY A 33 -4.41 20.01 15.76
CA GLY A 33 -3.11 20.68 15.73
C GLY A 33 -2.80 21.52 16.97
N VAL A 34 -3.66 21.46 17.99
CA VAL A 34 -3.40 22.00 19.32
C VAL A 34 -2.72 20.92 20.15
N TYR A 35 -1.58 21.27 20.73
CA TYR A 35 -0.78 20.34 21.53
C TYR A 35 -0.88 20.66 23.02
N ARG A 36 -0.69 19.64 23.86
CA ARG A 36 -0.87 19.71 25.32
C ARG A 36 -0.01 20.76 26.01
N PHE A 37 1.23 20.94 25.57
CA PHE A 37 2.16 21.88 26.18
C PHE A 37 2.36 23.12 25.32
N SER A 38 2.45 24.29 25.96
CA SER A 38 2.79 25.58 25.35
C SER A 38 4.21 25.60 24.78
N ARG A 39 4.51 26.63 23.97
CA ARG A 39 5.83 26.81 23.34
C ARG A 39 6.96 26.97 24.37
N SER A 40 6.76 27.75 25.44
CA SER A 40 7.75 27.96 26.51
C SER A 40 8.08 26.67 27.25
N ARG A 41 7.06 25.91 27.66
CA ARG A 41 7.26 24.61 28.33
C ARG A 41 7.97 23.61 27.42
N GLN A 42 7.65 23.59 26.12
CA GLN A 42 8.38 22.75 25.14
C GLN A 42 9.84 23.18 24.96
N TYR A 43 10.12 24.48 25.00
CA TYR A 43 11.48 25.01 24.90
C TYR A 43 12.37 24.51 26.05
N HIS A 44 11.87 24.55 27.28
CA HIS A 44 12.58 24.00 28.45
C HIS A 44 12.67 22.47 28.40
N LYS A 45 11.59 21.76 28.04
CA LYS A 45 11.57 20.29 27.95
C LYS A 45 12.53 19.73 26.91
N LYS A 46 12.71 20.44 25.78
CA LYS A 46 13.70 20.11 24.74
C LYS A 46 15.11 20.62 25.07
N ALA A 47 15.29 21.28 26.21
CA ALA A 47 16.54 21.91 26.64
C ALA A 47 17.17 22.82 25.57
N LEU A 48 16.34 23.47 24.73
CA LEU A 48 16.82 24.30 23.62
C LEU A 48 17.67 25.48 24.12
N TRP A 49 17.43 25.94 25.35
CA TRP A 49 18.23 26.95 26.03
C TRP A 49 19.72 26.59 26.15
N LYS A 50 20.07 25.30 26.27
CA LYS A 50 21.47 24.84 26.34
C LYS A 50 22.21 24.90 25.00
N PHE A 51 21.48 25.12 23.90
CA PHE A 51 22.00 25.14 22.54
C PHE A 51 21.94 26.52 21.90
N MET A 52 21.53 27.55 22.65
CA MET A 52 21.61 28.93 22.18
C MET A 52 23.07 29.30 21.90
N GLY A 53 23.34 29.89 20.74
CA GLY A 53 24.69 30.31 20.32
C GLY A 53 25.60 29.20 19.77
N LYS A 54 25.25 27.92 19.93
CA LYS A 54 26.05 26.80 19.38
C LYS A 54 25.82 26.69 17.87
N LYS A 55 26.85 26.97 17.07
CA LYS A 55 26.82 26.81 15.61
C LYS A 55 27.35 25.42 15.23
N THR A 56 26.51 24.59 14.62
CA THR A 56 26.99 23.35 14.00
C THR A 56 27.70 23.70 12.70
N ALA A 57 28.95 23.24 12.54
CA ALA A 57 29.69 23.43 11.29
C ALA A 57 28.88 22.85 10.12
N LYS A 58 28.68 23.65 9.07
CA LYS A 58 27.95 23.20 7.87
C LYS A 58 28.74 22.06 7.23
N THR A 59 28.16 20.86 7.22
CA THR A 59 28.75 19.74 6.48
C THR A 59 28.67 20.05 4.99
N VAL A 60 29.81 20.32 4.36
CA VAL A 60 29.89 20.55 2.91
C VAL A 60 29.52 19.24 2.23
N LYS A 61 28.33 19.19 1.64
CA LYS A 61 27.90 18.03 0.85
C LYS A 61 28.74 17.99 -0.43
N PRO A 62 29.40 16.87 -0.76
CA PRO A 62 30.19 16.76 -1.98
C PRO A 62 29.28 17.02 -3.19
N GLN A 63 29.69 17.93 -4.07
CA GLN A 63 28.98 18.18 -5.32
C GLN A 63 29.17 16.97 -6.24
N LYS A 64 28.09 16.46 -6.83
CA LYS A 64 28.19 15.40 -7.83
C LYS A 64 28.88 15.97 -9.09
N PRO A 65 29.89 15.27 -9.66
CA PRO A 65 30.58 15.75 -10.85
C PRO A 65 29.60 15.85 -12.02
N ARG A 66 29.71 16.91 -12.83
CA ARG A 66 28.87 17.12 -14.03
C ARG A 66 29.46 16.45 -15.28
N THR A 67 30.76 16.22 -15.25
CA THR A 67 31.58 15.69 -16.33
C THR A 67 32.29 14.41 -15.89
N VAL A 68 32.55 13.53 -16.86
CA VAL A 68 33.34 12.30 -16.68
C VAL A 68 34.40 12.29 -17.78
N GLU A 69 35.65 12.02 -17.40
CA GLU A 69 36.72 11.71 -18.34
C GLU A 69 36.48 10.32 -18.94
N LYS A 70 36.29 10.26 -20.25
CA LYS A 70 36.22 9.01 -20.99
C LYS A 70 37.54 8.79 -21.71
N PRO A 71 38.21 7.64 -21.54
CA PRO A 71 39.36 7.31 -22.36
C PRO A 71 38.91 7.17 -23.82
N ILE A 72 39.72 7.68 -24.73
CA ILE A 72 39.52 7.57 -26.18
C ILE A 72 40.72 6.84 -26.76
N GLY A 73 40.43 5.82 -27.57
CA GLY A 73 41.44 5.04 -28.29
C GLY A 73 41.91 5.71 -29.58
N GLY A 74 43.08 5.28 -30.05
CA GLY A 74 43.71 5.71 -31.29
C GLY A 74 44.96 6.56 -31.08
N ASP A 75 46.01 6.26 -31.85
CA ASP A 75 47.25 7.03 -31.84
C ASP A 75 46.99 8.46 -32.31
N LYS A 76 47.62 9.44 -31.64
CA LYS A 76 47.45 10.89 -31.84
C LYS A 76 46.10 11.48 -31.41
N ASN A 77 45.24 10.74 -30.69
CA ASN A 77 43.88 11.20 -30.31
C ASN A 77 43.77 11.76 -28.86
N GLY A 78 44.90 11.99 -28.18
CA GLY A 78 44.96 12.68 -26.88
C GLY A 78 44.45 11.89 -25.66
N GLY A 79 44.08 10.62 -25.82
CA GLY A 79 43.86 9.63 -24.74
C GLY A 79 42.60 9.80 -23.87
N LYS A 80 42.12 11.03 -23.63
CA LYS A 80 40.94 11.30 -22.79
C LYS A 80 40.07 12.43 -23.34
N ARG A 81 38.75 12.33 -23.17
CA ARG A 81 37.82 13.45 -23.36
C ARG A 81 36.90 13.65 -22.18
N VAL A 82 36.68 14.91 -21.83
CA VAL A 82 35.74 15.31 -20.79
C VAL A 82 34.34 15.35 -21.39
N VAL A 83 33.43 14.48 -20.92
CA VAL A 83 32.06 14.36 -21.44
C VAL A 83 31.04 14.64 -20.33
N LEU A 84 30.00 15.39 -20.65
CA LEU A 84 28.87 15.61 -19.73
C LEU A 84 28.12 14.30 -19.45
N ILE A 85 27.80 14.03 -18.18
CA ILE A 85 27.05 12.83 -17.77
C ILE A 85 25.64 12.81 -18.40
N LYS A 86 25.00 13.98 -18.46
CA LYS A 86 23.69 14.16 -19.10
C LYS A 86 23.86 15.12 -20.28
N LYS A 87 23.75 14.59 -21.50
CA LYS A 87 23.75 15.40 -22.74
C LYS A 87 22.53 16.33 -22.74
N ARG A 88 22.70 17.51 -23.36
CA ARG A 88 21.59 18.45 -23.61
C ARG A 88 20.67 17.88 -24.70
N THR A 89 19.40 18.26 -24.68
CA THR A 89 18.43 17.89 -25.72
C THR A 89 18.73 18.69 -26.99
N SER A 90 18.69 18.05 -28.15
CA SER A 90 18.94 18.73 -29.44
C SER A 90 17.75 19.57 -29.91
N ALA A 91 16.53 19.16 -29.53
CA ALA A 91 15.29 19.84 -29.90
C ALA A 91 14.68 20.50 -28.65
N TYR A 92 14.25 21.75 -28.82
CA TYR A 92 13.55 22.52 -27.80
C TYR A 92 12.16 22.89 -28.31
N PRO A 93 11.12 22.84 -27.46
CA PRO A 93 9.81 23.35 -27.86
C PRO A 93 9.86 24.87 -27.99
N THR A 94 9.11 25.42 -28.95
CA THR A 94 9.00 26.87 -29.18
C THR A 94 8.43 27.60 -27.96
N ALA A 95 7.56 26.94 -27.19
CA ALA A 95 7.00 27.48 -25.96
C ALA A 95 7.11 26.47 -24.80
N ASN A 96 7.42 26.99 -23.61
CA ASN A 96 7.41 26.18 -22.40
C ASN A 96 5.99 25.92 -21.92
N ARG A 97 5.68 24.65 -21.61
CA ARG A 97 4.40 24.32 -20.98
C ARG A 97 4.36 24.89 -19.56
N ILE A 98 3.29 25.62 -19.24
CA ILE A 98 3.03 26.15 -17.89
C ILE A 98 3.00 24.97 -16.91
N ARG A 99 3.89 25.01 -15.91
CA ARG A 99 3.97 23.95 -14.89
C ARG A 99 2.95 24.23 -13.78
N LYS A 100 2.09 23.26 -13.51
CA LYS A 100 1.17 23.31 -12.36
C LYS A 100 1.95 23.14 -11.06
N HIS A 101 1.51 23.81 -10.00
CA HIS A 101 2.08 23.60 -8.66
C HIS A 101 1.81 22.16 -8.21
N PRO A 102 2.81 21.49 -7.61
CA PRO A 102 2.64 20.11 -7.16
C PRO A 102 1.66 20.04 -5.98
N THR A 103 0.81 19.02 -5.98
CA THR A 103 -0.06 18.70 -4.84
C THR A 103 0.77 18.24 -3.65
N LYS A 104 0.39 18.64 -2.43
CA LYS A 104 1.15 18.34 -1.20
C LYS A 104 1.21 16.85 -0.84
N LYS A 105 0.25 16.02 -1.28
CA LYS A 105 0.18 14.59 -0.96
C LYS A 105 -0.29 13.78 -2.17
N LEU A 106 0.22 12.55 -2.28
CA LEU A 106 -0.19 11.57 -3.28
C LEU A 106 -1.17 10.56 -2.67
N PHE A 107 -1.96 9.87 -3.51
CA PHE A 107 -2.92 8.84 -3.06
C PHE A 107 -2.28 7.75 -2.17
N SER A 108 -1.03 7.39 -2.45
CA SER A 108 -0.27 6.43 -1.63
C SER A 108 -0.04 6.88 -0.19
N GLU A 109 -0.10 8.18 0.07
CA GLU A 109 0.13 8.82 1.37
C GLU A 109 -1.18 9.25 2.07
N HIS A 110 -2.32 9.05 1.41
CA HIS A 110 -3.62 9.37 2.00
C HIS A 110 -3.90 8.43 3.18
N ARG A 111 -4.37 9.02 4.29
CA ARG A 111 -4.89 8.25 5.42
C ARG A 111 -6.15 7.53 4.97
N ARG A 112 -6.24 6.23 5.28
CA ARG A 112 -7.43 5.42 5.00
C ARG A 112 -8.36 5.46 6.19
N TYR A 113 -9.63 5.73 5.93
CA TYR A 113 -10.69 5.74 6.92
C TYR A 113 -11.65 4.61 6.59
N THR A 114 -11.87 3.74 7.56
CA THR A 114 -12.82 2.64 7.48
C THR A 114 -14.03 2.96 8.33
N ARG A 115 -15.23 2.59 7.88
CA ARG A 115 -16.43 2.72 8.72
C ARG A 115 -16.25 1.88 9.98
N PRO A 116 -16.70 2.36 11.15
CA PRO A 116 -16.58 1.61 12.41
C PRO A 116 -17.35 0.28 12.39
N THR A 117 -18.41 0.19 11.58
CA THR A 117 -19.20 -1.04 11.40
C THR A 117 -18.47 -2.12 10.59
N LEU A 118 -17.35 -1.80 9.94
CA LEU A 118 -16.57 -2.74 9.14
C LEU A 118 -15.38 -3.22 9.95
N THR A 119 -15.61 -4.24 10.77
CA THR A 119 -14.57 -4.93 11.52
C THR A 119 -14.21 -6.26 10.84
N PRO A 120 -12.96 -6.75 10.98
CA PRO A 120 -12.62 -8.10 10.55
C PRO A 120 -13.60 -9.12 11.16
N GLY A 121 -14.20 -9.97 10.34
CA GLY A 121 -15.26 -10.88 10.79
C GLY A 121 -16.68 -10.48 10.42
N THR A 122 -16.94 -9.20 10.14
CA THR A 122 -18.28 -8.73 9.81
C THR A 122 -18.76 -9.33 8.48
N VAL A 123 -19.99 -9.85 8.49
CA VAL A 123 -20.67 -10.24 7.25
C VAL A 123 -21.10 -8.99 6.50
N CYS A 124 -20.90 -9.01 5.20
CA CYS A 124 -21.00 -7.88 4.31
C CYS A 124 -21.88 -8.28 3.13
N ILE A 125 -22.78 -7.40 2.71
CA ILE A 125 -23.59 -7.58 1.50
C ILE A 125 -22.96 -6.77 0.37
N LEU A 126 -22.60 -7.43 -0.72
CA LEU A 126 -22.05 -6.76 -1.90
C LEU A 126 -23.16 -6.09 -2.71
N LEU A 127 -23.01 -4.82 -3.04
CA LEU A 127 -24.01 -4.07 -3.83
C LEU A 127 -23.66 -4.00 -5.31
N ALA A 128 -22.38 -4.03 -5.66
CA ALA A 128 -21.90 -3.80 -7.03
C ALA A 128 -21.01 -4.93 -7.56
N GLY A 129 -20.99 -5.05 -8.89
CA GLY A 129 -20.20 -6.03 -9.63
C GLY A 129 -20.90 -7.37 -9.81
N VAL A 130 -20.12 -8.36 -10.25
CA VAL A 130 -20.61 -9.71 -10.61
C VAL A 130 -21.22 -10.45 -9.41
N HIS A 131 -20.75 -10.16 -8.21
CA HIS A 131 -21.18 -10.81 -6.97
C HIS A 131 -22.19 -9.97 -6.16
N LYS A 132 -22.91 -9.04 -6.80
CA LYS A 132 -23.96 -8.25 -6.15
C LYS A 132 -25.02 -9.14 -5.48
N GLY A 133 -25.55 -8.71 -4.34
CA GLY A 133 -26.47 -9.46 -3.49
C GLY A 133 -25.81 -10.57 -2.65
N LYS A 134 -24.59 -11.02 -2.97
CA LYS A 134 -23.96 -12.09 -2.18
C LYS A 134 -23.54 -11.57 -0.80
N ARG A 135 -23.71 -12.43 0.21
CA ARG A 135 -23.23 -12.21 1.58
C ARG A 135 -21.86 -12.83 1.75
N VAL A 136 -20.92 -12.05 2.23
CA VAL A 136 -19.49 -12.37 2.20
C VAL A 136 -18.84 -11.85 3.47
N VAL A 137 -17.72 -12.42 3.87
CA VAL A 137 -17.08 -12.12 5.15
C VAL A 137 -15.90 -11.18 4.94
N LEU A 138 -15.81 -10.13 5.77
CA LEU A 138 -14.69 -9.19 5.74
C LEU A 138 -13.46 -9.81 6.40
N MET A 139 -12.37 -9.98 5.64
CA MET A 139 -11.12 -10.57 6.12
C MET A 139 -10.22 -9.51 6.76
N LYS A 140 -9.80 -8.51 5.97
CA LYS A 140 -8.96 -7.40 6.42
C LYS A 140 -9.14 -6.18 5.52
N VAL A 141 -8.69 -5.03 5.98
CA VAL A 141 -8.60 -3.81 5.15
C VAL A 141 -7.19 -3.70 4.59
N LEU A 142 -7.07 -3.49 3.28
CA LEU A 142 -5.79 -3.35 2.59
C LEU A 142 -5.23 -1.94 2.72
N LYS A 143 -3.94 -1.77 2.38
CA LYS A 143 -3.24 -0.47 2.42
C LYS A 143 -3.89 0.58 1.51
N SER A 144 -4.47 0.15 0.40
CA SER A 144 -5.28 1.02 -0.48
C SER A 144 -6.57 1.55 0.15
N GLY A 145 -7.01 1.01 1.29
CA GLY A 145 -8.33 1.25 1.88
C GLY A 145 -9.45 0.40 1.26
N LEU A 146 -9.12 -0.50 0.32
CA LEU A 146 -10.06 -1.49 -0.17
C LEU A 146 -10.22 -2.62 0.86
N LEU A 147 -11.42 -3.17 0.91
CA LEU A 147 -11.74 -4.31 1.76
C LEU A 147 -11.32 -5.60 1.05
N LEU A 148 -10.59 -6.47 1.74
CA LEU A 148 -10.40 -7.85 1.31
C LEU A 148 -11.55 -8.69 1.86
N VAL A 149 -12.31 -9.27 0.95
CA VAL A 149 -13.55 -9.97 1.27
C VAL A 149 -13.45 -11.39 0.73
N ASN A 150 -14.00 -12.34 1.49
CA ASN A 150 -14.11 -13.74 1.07
C ASN A 150 -15.51 -14.26 1.36
N GLY A 151 -16.18 -14.81 0.35
CA GLY A 151 -17.31 -15.70 0.57
C GLY A 151 -16.82 -17.11 0.33
N PRO A 152 -16.77 -18.01 1.34
CA PRO A 152 -16.19 -19.34 1.17
C PRO A 152 -16.62 -19.93 -0.18
N PHE A 153 -15.67 -20.18 -1.09
CA PHE A 153 -15.98 -20.30 -2.52
C PHE A 153 -16.94 -21.45 -2.79
N LYS A 154 -16.82 -22.52 -1.99
CA LYS A 154 -17.72 -23.68 -1.98
C LYS A 154 -19.18 -23.35 -1.59
N VAL A 155 -19.41 -22.29 -0.81
CA VAL A 155 -20.72 -21.90 -0.28
C VAL A 155 -21.45 -20.97 -1.25
N ASN A 156 -20.80 -19.90 -1.70
CA ASN A 156 -21.46 -18.85 -2.48
C ASN A 156 -20.71 -18.44 -3.76
N ALA A 157 -19.64 -19.14 -4.13
CA ALA A 157 -18.83 -18.87 -5.33
C ALA A 157 -18.35 -17.41 -5.45
N CYS A 158 -17.99 -16.77 -4.33
CA CYS A 158 -17.37 -15.45 -4.32
C CYS A 158 -15.92 -15.56 -3.83
N PRO A 159 -14.91 -15.57 -4.73
CA PRO A 159 -13.52 -15.75 -4.32
C PRO A 159 -13.01 -14.56 -3.49
N LEU A 160 -11.81 -14.71 -2.96
CA LEU A 160 -11.02 -13.63 -2.38
C LEU A 160 -10.94 -12.47 -3.35
N ARG A 161 -11.55 -11.35 -2.96
CA ARG A 161 -11.72 -10.20 -3.85
C ARG A 161 -11.61 -8.90 -3.07
N ARG A 162 -11.07 -7.89 -3.77
CA ARG A 162 -11.06 -6.50 -3.29
C ARG A 162 -12.38 -5.82 -3.62
N VAL A 163 -12.96 -5.14 -2.64
CA VAL A 163 -14.18 -4.37 -2.80
C VAL A 163 -14.02 -3.00 -2.13
N HIS A 164 -14.60 -1.96 -2.75
CA HIS A 164 -14.63 -0.64 -2.15
C HIS A 164 -15.72 -0.56 -1.08
N GLN A 165 -15.41 0.05 0.06
CA GLN A 165 -16.30 0.16 1.21
C GLN A 165 -17.70 0.74 0.89
N ASN A 166 -17.79 1.69 -0.04
CA ASN A 166 -19.07 2.30 -0.42
C ASN A 166 -20.04 1.33 -1.10
N PHE A 167 -19.56 0.23 -1.67
CA PHE A 167 -20.38 -0.77 -2.36
C PHE A 167 -20.70 -1.97 -1.46
N VAL A 168 -20.63 -1.77 -0.14
CA VAL A 168 -20.84 -2.81 0.85
C VAL A 168 -21.77 -2.31 1.95
N ILE A 169 -22.77 -3.12 2.28
CA ILE A 169 -23.54 -2.98 3.53
C ILE A 169 -22.90 -3.88 4.57
N ALA A 170 -22.48 -3.31 5.69
CA ALA A 170 -22.05 -4.06 6.85
C ALA A 170 -23.30 -4.53 7.60
N THR A 171 -23.42 -5.82 7.87
CA THR A 171 -24.48 -6.35 8.73
C THR A 171 -24.04 -6.40 10.18
N SER A 172 -24.99 -6.49 11.10
CA SER A 172 -24.76 -6.73 12.52
C SER A 172 -24.11 -8.09 12.82
N THR A 173 -24.26 -9.07 11.92
CA THR A 173 -23.68 -10.41 12.06
C THR A 173 -22.15 -10.39 11.94
N THR A 174 -21.47 -10.96 12.93
CA THR A 174 -20.02 -11.12 12.99
C THR A 174 -19.64 -12.59 13.16
N ILE A 175 -18.51 -12.97 12.56
CA ILE A 175 -17.86 -14.28 12.74
C ILE A 175 -16.52 -14.02 13.40
N ASP A 176 -16.14 -14.81 14.41
CA ASP A 176 -14.81 -14.72 14.99
C ASP A 176 -13.76 -15.28 14.01
N ILE A 177 -12.85 -14.41 13.57
CA ILE A 177 -11.79 -14.70 12.59
C ILE A 177 -10.40 -14.65 13.25
N SER A 178 -10.32 -14.52 14.58
CA SER A 178 -9.06 -14.47 15.33
C SER A 178 -8.08 -15.61 14.97
N GLY A 179 -8.60 -16.81 14.68
CA GLY A 179 -7.82 -17.99 14.30
C GLY A 179 -7.41 -18.08 12.82
N VAL A 180 -7.91 -17.22 11.93
CA VAL A 180 -7.63 -17.30 10.49
C VAL A 180 -6.37 -16.51 10.16
N LYS A 181 -5.35 -17.21 9.66
CA LYS A 181 -4.07 -16.61 9.29
C LYS A 181 -4.08 -16.26 7.81
N LEU A 182 -4.02 -14.96 7.51
CA LEU A 182 -3.93 -14.47 6.14
C LEU A 182 -2.45 -14.33 5.74
N PRO A 183 -1.98 -14.98 4.67
CA PRO A 183 -0.63 -14.80 4.17
C PRO A 183 -0.32 -13.33 3.84
N GLU A 184 0.89 -12.87 4.17
CA GLU A 184 1.32 -11.48 3.92
C GLU A 184 1.35 -11.13 2.41
N LYS A 185 1.59 -12.14 1.57
CA LYS A 185 1.56 -12.00 0.11
C LYS A 185 0.21 -11.53 -0.43
N ILE A 186 -0.89 -11.76 0.30
CA ILE A 186 -2.23 -11.32 -0.09
C ILE A 186 -2.37 -9.81 0.21
N ASN A 187 -1.89 -9.00 -0.72
CA ASN A 187 -1.84 -7.54 -0.65
C ASN A 187 -2.50 -6.88 -1.89
N ASP A 188 -2.39 -5.55 -2.01
CA ASP A 188 -2.98 -4.82 -3.15
C ASP A 188 -2.36 -5.17 -4.52
N ASP A 189 -1.08 -5.54 -4.54
CA ASP A 189 -0.36 -5.87 -5.76
C ASP A 189 -0.74 -7.28 -6.25
N TYR A 190 -0.95 -8.20 -5.31
CA TYR A 190 -1.47 -9.55 -5.60
C TYR A 190 -2.74 -9.52 -6.44
N PHE A 191 -3.67 -8.61 -6.14
CA PHE A 191 -4.95 -8.48 -6.85
C PHE A 191 -4.92 -7.48 -8.00
N ARG A 192 -3.76 -6.95 -8.39
CA ARG A 192 -3.66 -5.99 -9.50
C ARG A 192 -4.00 -6.70 -10.80
N ARG A 193 -4.80 -6.04 -11.64
CA ARG A 193 -5.09 -6.53 -12.99
C ARG A 193 -3.81 -6.43 -13.82
N GLN A 194 -3.40 -7.55 -14.43
CA GLN A 194 -2.33 -7.55 -15.41
C GLN A 194 -2.83 -6.84 -16.68
N ARG A 195 -2.04 -5.92 -17.20
CA ARG A 195 -2.31 -5.24 -18.48
C ARG A 195 -1.33 -5.78 -19.49
N VAL A 196 -1.82 -6.55 -20.45
CA VAL A 196 -1.01 -7.00 -21.59
C VAL A 196 -0.66 -5.79 -22.43
N LYS A 197 0.63 -5.60 -22.73
CA LYS A 197 1.06 -4.52 -23.63
C LYS A 197 0.48 -4.82 -25.01
N ARG A 198 -0.20 -3.84 -25.60
CA ARG A 198 -0.62 -3.93 -27.00
C ARG A 198 0.65 -4.05 -27.84
N ALA A 199 0.67 -5.00 -28.78
CA ALA A 199 1.71 -5.07 -29.79
C ALA A 199 1.69 -3.77 -30.60
N LYS A 200 2.84 -3.36 -31.14
CA LYS A 200 2.86 -2.27 -32.12
C LYS A 200 1.96 -2.71 -33.29
N LYS A 201 1.07 -1.83 -33.71
CA LYS A 201 0.19 -2.12 -34.84
C LYS A 201 1.07 -2.13 -36.09
N GLU A 202 1.29 -3.31 -36.65
CA GLU A 202 1.60 -3.47 -38.06
C GLU A 202 0.25 -3.60 -38.78
N GLU A 203 0.09 -2.95 -39.92
CA GLU A 203 -1.18 -2.87 -40.64
C GLU A 203 -1.61 -4.27 -41.10
N GLY A 204 -2.68 -4.83 -40.53
CA GLY A 204 -3.32 -6.06 -41.05
C GLY A 204 -3.94 -7.00 -40.02
N GLU A 205 -3.36 -7.17 -38.83
CA GLU A 205 -3.77 -8.23 -37.88
C GLU A 205 -4.67 -7.75 -36.71
N ILE A 206 -5.65 -6.89 -37.00
CA ILE A 206 -6.49 -6.27 -35.96
C ILE A 206 -7.51 -7.26 -35.37
N PHE A 207 -7.89 -8.30 -36.12
CA PHE A 207 -8.96 -9.24 -35.75
C PHE A 207 -8.47 -10.62 -35.27
N ALA A 208 -7.18 -10.93 -35.36
CA ALA A 208 -6.64 -12.24 -34.95
C ALA A 208 -6.51 -12.41 -33.43
N LYS A 209 -6.53 -11.31 -32.66
CA LYS A 209 -6.40 -11.38 -31.19
C LYS A 209 -7.75 -11.66 -30.53
N LYS A 210 -8.06 -12.95 -30.34
CA LYS A 210 -9.09 -13.38 -29.39
C LYS A 210 -8.79 -12.75 -28.02
N GLU A 211 -9.79 -12.09 -27.44
CA GLU A 211 -9.68 -11.59 -26.08
C GLU A 211 -9.47 -12.77 -25.12
N GLU A 212 -8.26 -12.91 -24.60
CA GLU A 212 -7.96 -13.90 -23.57
C GLU A 212 -8.78 -13.57 -22.31
N LYS A 213 -9.83 -14.38 -22.06
CA LYS A 213 -10.59 -14.30 -20.82
C LYS A 213 -9.67 -14.65 -19.65
N TYR A 214 -9.73 -13.84 -18.60
CA TYR A 214 -8.91 -14.05 -17.41
C TYR A 214 -9.18 -15.44 -16.81
N ALA A 215 -8.13 -16.26 -16.72
CA ALA A 215 -8.12 -17.51 -15.97
C ALA A 215 -7.36 -17.34 -14.64
N PRO A 216 -7.87 -17.83 -13.51
CA PRO A 216 -7.13 -17.82 -12.25
C PRO A 216 -5.86 -18.68 -12.32
N SER A 217 -4.74 -18.12 -11.85
CA SER A 217 -3.50 -18.87 -11.65
C SER A 217 -3.68 -19.99 -10.61
N GLU A 218 -2.86 -21.03 -10.70
CA GLU A 218 -2.86 -22.12 -9.72
C GLU A 218 -2.57 -21.64 -8.30
N GLU A 219 -1.69 -20.65 -8.15
CA GLU A 219 -1.41 -20.02 -6.87
C GLU A 219 -2.68 -19.43 -6.24
N ARG A 220 -3.50 -18.71 -7.02
CA ARG A 220 -4.76 -18.15 -6.52
C ARG A 220 -5.75 -19.21 -6.09
N LYS A 221 -5.77 -20.36 -6.78
CA LYS A 221 -6.63 -21.50 -6.41
C LYS A 221 -6.16 -22.13 -5.09
N LYS A 222 -4.85 -22.30 -4.90
CA LYS A 222 -4.25 -22.84 -3.66
C LYS A 222 -4.51 -21.92 -2.46
N ASP A 223 -4.22 -20.63 -2.61
CA ASP A 223 -4.45 -19.62 -1.56
C ASP A 223 -5.93 -19.53 -1.17
N GLN A 224 -6.83 -19.60 -2.16
CA GLN A 224 -8.27 -19.63 -1.91
C GLN A 224 -8.68 -20.84 -1.07
N ALA A 225 -8.20 -22.04 -1.44
CA ALA A 225 -8.55 -23.27 -0.74
C ALA A 225 -8.06 -23.26 0.71
N GLU A 226 -6.86 -22.74 0.96
CA GLU A 226 -6.29 -22.63 2.31
C GLU A 226 -7.10 -21.67 3.20
N VAL A 227 -7.39 -20.46 2.69
CA VAL A 227 -8.17 -19.47 3.45
C VAL A 227 -9.61 -19.94 3.65
N ASP A 228 -10.22 -20.58 2.65
CA ASP A 228 -11.58 -21.14 2.77
C ASP A 228 -11.65 -22.25 3.80
N LYS A 229 -10.64 -23.13 3.87
CA LYS A 229 -10.60 -24.19 4.88
C LYS A 229 -10.66 -23.61 6.29
N GLN A 230 -9.80 -22.63 6.58
CA GLN A 230 -9.75 -21.96 7.89
C GLN A 230 -11.05 -21.21 8.21
N LEU A 231 -11.62 -20.50 7.22
CA LEU A 231 -12.85 -19.74 7.41
C LEU A 231 -14.07 -20.65 7.61
N ILE A 232 -14.14 -21.77 6.91
CA ILE A 232 -15.21 -22.78 7.09
C ILE A 232 -15.11 -23.42 8.48
N GLU A 233 -13.89 -23.72 8.95
CA GLU A 233 -13.67 -24.20 10.32
C GLU A 233 -14.12 -23.17 11.36
N ALA A 234 -13.83 -21.89 11.16
CA ALA A 234 -14.31 -20.82 12.03
C ALA A 234 -15.86 -20.74 12.05
N ILE A 235 -16.51 -20.81 10.89
CA ILE A 235 -17.98 -20.82 10.79
C ILE A 235 -18.58 -22.05 11.49
N ARG A 236 -17.92 -23.21 11.41
CA ARG A 236 -18.37 -24.45 12.06
C ARG A 236 -18.32 -24.41 13.58
N LYS A 237 -17.47 -23.57 14.17
CA LYS A 237 -17.40 -23.37 15.62
C LYS A 237 -18.61 -22.60 16.17
N ASN A 238 -19.30 -21.82 15.34
CA ASN A 238 -20.50 -21.12 15.78
C ASN A 238 -21.63 -22.11 16.12
N PRO A 239 -22.40 -21.84 17.20
CA PRO A 239 -23.51 -22.70 17.60
C PRO A 239 -24.55 -22.83 16.48
N GLU A 240 -24.78 -21.75 15.75
CA GLU A 240 -25.73 -21.69 14.63
C GLU A 240 -25.07 -21.93 13.26
N LYS A 241 -24.08 -22.83 13.16
CA LYS A 241 -23.35 -23.09 11.91
C LYS A 241 -24.25 -23.36 10.70
N LYS A 242 -25.35 -24.10 10.88
CA LYS A 242 -26.27 -24.45 9.78
C LYS A 242 -26.96 -23.20 9.20
N THR A 243 -27.47 -22.33 10.06
CA THR A 243 -28.12 -21.07 9.64
C THR A 243 -27.09 -20.14 9.01
N MET A 244 -25.86 -20.08 9.54
CA MET A 244 -24.79 -19.27 8.98
C MET A 244 -24.40 -19.69 7.55
N PHE A 245 -24.27 -20.99 7.29
CA PHE A 245 -24.02 -21.47 5.92
C PHE A 245 -25.19 -21.15 4.98
N ALA A 246 -26.44 -21.31 5.42
CA ALA A 246 -27.62 -20.93 4.62
C ALA A 246 -27.67 -19.41 4.37
N TYR A 247 -27.30 -18.61 5.37
CA TYR A 247 -27.25 -17.15 5.29
C TYR A 247 -26.20 -16.66 4.28
N LEU A 248 -24.99 -17.23 4.31
CA LEU A 248 -23.92 -16.90 3.36
C LEU A 248 -24.20 -17.40 1.94
N LYS A 249 -24.91 -18.54 1.80
CA LYS A 249 -25.32 -19.10 0.51
C LYS A 249 -26.43 -18.29 -0.15
N SER A 250 -27.36 -17.75 0.62
CA SER A 250 -28.49 -16.99 0.08
C SER A 250 -28.08 -15.59 -0.38
N MET A 251 -28.74 -15.12 -1.44
CA MET A 251 -28.54 -13.77 -1.98
C MET A 251 -29.50 -12.79 -1.31
N PHE A 252 -29.00 -11.60 -1.02
CA PHE A 252 -29.80 -10.46 -0.63
C PHE A 252 -30.49 -9.84 -1.84
N GLY A 253 -31.79 -9.63 -1.69
CA GLY A 253 -32.62 -8.85 -2.59
C GLY A 253 -33.78 -8.28 -1.77
N LEU A 254 -34.27 -7.12 -2.18
CA LEU A 254 -35.46 -6.53 -1.58
C LEU A 254 -36.70 -7.15 -2.22
N ARG A 255 -37.66 -7.58 -1.40
CA ARG A 255 -38.99 -7.99 -1.84
C ARG A 255 -39.98 -6.83 -1.73
N SER A 256 -41.18 -7.03 -2.27
CA SER A 256 -42.28 -6.08 -2.05
C SER A 256 -42.48 -5.83 -0.55
N SER A 257 -42.76 -4.58 -0.20
CA SER A 257 -42.92 -4.09 1.19
C SER A 257 -41.66 -4.12 2.08
N GLN A 258 -40.47 -4.40 1.54
CA GLN A 258 -39.21 -4.27 2.27
C GLN A 258 -38.51 -2.94 1.96
N TYR A 259 -38.57 -2.00 2.89
CA TYR A 259 -37.98 -0.66 2.72
C TYR A 259 -36.60 -0.56 3.42
N PRO A 260 -35.51 -0.21 2.71
CA PRO A 260 -34.16 -0.18 3.29
C PRO A 260 -34.00 0.72 4.50
N HIS A 261 -34.74 1.83 4.57
CA HIS A 261 -34.69 2.75 5.71
C HIS A 261 -35.33 2.18 6.99
N ARG A 262 -36.13 1.11 6.88
CA ARG A 262 -36.73 0.39 8.02
C ARG A 262 -35.99 -0.89 8.38
N ILE A 263 -35.14 -1.39 7.47
CA ILE A 263 -34.38 -2.62 7.68
C ILE A 263 -33.16 -2.34 8.54
N LYS A 264 -32.99 -3.15 9.58
CA LYS A 264 -31.74 -3.23 10.33
C LYS A 264 -30.85 -4.28 9.68
N PHE A 265 -29.67 -3.85 9.26
CA PHE A 265 -28.66 -4.70 8.66
C PHE A 265 -27.72 -5.23 9.73
#